data_AF-A0A317JFY6-F1
#
_entry.id   AF-A0A317JFY6-F1
#
_cell.length_a   1.000
_cell.length_b   1.000
_cell.length_c   1.000
_cell.angle_alpha   90.00
_cell.angle_beta   90.00
_cell.angle_gamma   90.00
#
_symmetry.space_group_name_H-M   'P 1'
#
loop_
_entity.id
_entity.type
_entity.pdbx_description
1 polymer ?
#
loop_
_entity_poly.entity_id
_entity_poly.type
_entity_poly.pdbx_seq_one_letter_code
_entity_poly.pdbx_strand_id
1 'polypeptide(L)'
;MQIYRDIVLPYLQRRLVNIHFEVETRAEWGSDRPHFREQLSQATGRFAEFSISHARGLGGFAAIGTESWSMVPLGFDIEESVRLRPDLVARIAVKLDDARPAGLNMSFIWSAKEASFKALHGDDQPSVITGISLRQWHELEKGVWEFHFYAGESLYSSGFGVVWSEPPYQFSLCFRTRHS
;
A
#
# COMPACT_ATOMS: atom_id res chain seq x y z
N MET A 1 -7.64 12.95 -1.95
CA MET A 1 -8.08 11.94 -0.98
C MET A 1 -9.61 11.81 -0.92
N GLN A 2 -10.33 11.94 -2.05
CA GLN A 2 -11.79 11.79 -2.05
C GLN A 2 -12.18 10.32 -2.13
N ILE A 3 -11.60 9.57 -3.08
CA ILE A 3 -11.84 8.13 -3.24
C ILE A 3 -11.48 7.37 -1.96
N TYR A 4 -10.38 7.76 -1.30
CA TYR A 4 -10.04 7.18 -0.01
C TYR A 4 -11.16 7.35 1.02
N ARG A 5 -11.71 8.56 1.17
CA ARG A 5 -12.74 8.85 2.19
C ARG A 5 -14.08 8.20 1.87
N ASP A 6 -14.47 8.17 0.61
CA ASP A 6 -15.81 7.75 0.20
C ASP A 6 -15.93 6.24 0.02
N ILE A 7 -14.84 5.58 -0.41
CA ILE A 7 -14.87 4.17 -0.83
C ILE A 7 -13.94 3.32 0.04
N VAL A 8 -12.65 3.66 0.06
CA VAL A 8 -11.62 2.80 0.67
C VAL A 8 -11.77 2.73 2.19
N LEU A 9 -11.90 3.89 2.86
CA LEU A 9 -12.01 3.94 4.31
C LEU A 9 -13.26 3.21 4.84
N PRO A 10 -14.48 3.42 4.30
CA PRO A 10 -15.65 2.64 4.71
C PRO A 10 -15.49 1.13 4.46
N TYR A 11 -14.85 0.74 3.35
CA TYR A 11 -14.54 -0.66 3.08
C TYR A 11 -13.60 -1.24 4.15
N LEU A 12 -12.50 -0.56 4.45
CA LEU A 12 -11.53 -1.00 5.45
C LEU A 12 -12.14 -1.06 6.85
N GLN A 13 -12.95 -0.08 7.25
CA GLN A 13 -13.63 -0.08 8.54
C GLN A 13 -14.59 -1.26 8.74
N ARG A 14 -15.23 -1.75 7.65
CA ARG A 14 -16.06 -2.96 7.70
C ARG A 14 -15.22 -4.23 7.81
N ARG A 15 -14.07 -4.27 7.14
CA ARG A 15 -13.21 -5.46 7.09
C ARG A 15 -12.32 -5.61 8.32
N LEU A 16 -11.83 -4.49 8.84
CA LEU A 16 -10.88 -4.39 9.96
C LEU A 16 -11.62 -3.81 11.17
N VAL A 17 -12.47 -4.65 11.77
CA VAL A 17 -13.34 -4.28 12.89
C VAL A 17 -12.50 -3.76 14.06
N ASN A 18 -12.91 -2.63 14.65
CA ASN A 18 -12.25 -1.99 15.80
C ASN A 18 -10.81 -1.51 15.53
N ILE A 19 -10.48 -1.19 14.29
CA ILE A 19 -9.21 -0.54 13.97
C ILE A 19 -9.46 0.88 13.47
N HIS A 20 -8.88 1.86 14.16
CA HIS A 20 -8.89 3.25 13.76
C HIS A 20 -7.72 3.51 12.80
N PHE A 21 -8.03 3.93 11.56
CA PHE A 21 -7.05 4.22 10.52
C PHE A 21 -7.02 5.69 10.18
N GLU A 22 -5.81 6.20 9.98
CA GLU A 22 -5.57 7.55 9.49
C GLU A 22 -4.69 7.48 8.25
N VAL A 23 -5.09 8.17 7.18
CA VAL A 23 -4.25 8.38 6.01
C VAL A 23 -4.22 9.86 5.72
N GLU A 24 -3.03 10.42 5.70
CA GLU A 24 -2.82 11.83 5.42
C GLU A 24 -1.78 11.99 4.31
N THR A 25 -2.06 12.92 3.40
CA THR A 25 -1.15 13.26 2.30
C THR A 25 -1.05 14.77 2.18
N ARG A 26 0.16 15.26 1.90
CA ARG A 26 0.45 16.69 1.75
C ARG A 26 1.49 16.92 0.68
N ALA A 27 1.38 18.03 -0.05
CA ALA A 27 2.32 18.37 -1.12
C ALA A 27 3.69 18.76 -0.56
N GLU A 28 3.72 19.40 0.61
CA GLU A 28 4.92 19.74 1.38
C GLU A 28 5.75 18.52 1.81
N TRP A 29 5.14 17.33 1.82
CA TRP A 29 5.82 16.07 2.13
C TRP A 29 6.37 15.35 0.89
N GLY A 30 6.24 15.94 -0.29
CA GLY A 30 6.87 15.44 -1.52
C GLY A 30 8.39 15.40 -1.41
N SER A 31 9.01 14.41 -2.06
CA SER A 31 10.46 14.24 -2.04
C SER A 31 11.26 15.35 -2.73
N ASP A 32 10.59 16.23 -3.48
CA ASP A 32 11.21 17.45 -4.03
C ASP A 32 11.24 18.63 -3.04
N ARG A 33 10.69 18.45 -1.83
CA ARG A 33 10.68 19.47 -0.77
C ARG A 33 11.80 19.25 0.23
N PRO A 34 12.44 20.32 0.73
CA PRO A 34 13.42 20.20 1.79
C PRO A 34 12.73 19.76 3.09
N HIS A 35 13.44 19.01 3.94
CA HIS A 35 12.99 18.57 5.27
C HIS A 35 11.72 17.68 5.31
N PHE A 36 11.23 17.18 4.18
CA PHE A 36 10.00 16.39 4.13
C PHE A 36 10.01 15.18 5.08
N ARG A 37 11.17 14.51 5.24
CA ARG A 37 11.32 13.36 6.15
C ARG A 37 11.15 13.72 7.61
N GLU A 38 11.69 14.87 8.03
CA GLU A 38 11.57 15.35 9.41
C GLU A 38 10.11 15.67 9.74
N GLN A 39 9.43 16.35 8.82
CA GLN A 39 8.00 16.67 8.97
C GLN A 39 7.13 15.41 9.03
N LEU A 40 7.37 14.43 8.15
CA LEU A 40 6.67 13.15 8.18
C LEU A 40 6.93 12.40 9.50
N SER A 41 8.18 12.35 9.96
CA SER A 41 8.53 11.71 11.23
C SER A 41 7.86 12.38 12.44
N GLN A 42 7.74 13.71 12.44
CA GLN A 42 7.02 14.45 13.49
C GLN A 42 5.52 14.14 13.44
N ALA A 43 4.92 14.08 12.25
CA ALA A 43 3.51 13.76 12.07
C ALA A 43 3.17 12.33 12.50
N THR A 44 4.08 11.38 12.29
CA THR A 44 3.85 9.96 12.62
C THR A 44 4.27 9.54 14.02
N GLY A 45 5.04 10.36 14.75
CA GLY A 45 5.64 9.99 16.04
C GLY A 45 4.64 9.62 17.17
N ARG A 46 3.35 9.88 16.96
CA ARG A 46 2.27 9.53 17.90
C ARG A 46 1.64 8.14 17.66
N PHE A 47 1.98 7.47 16.57
CA PHE A 47 1.36 6.18 16.20
C PHE A 47 2.27 5.00 16.53
N ALA A 48 1.66 3.90 16.98
CA ALA A 48 2.39 2.67 17.26
C ALA A 48 2.77 1.93 15.97
N GLU A 49 1.90 1.97 14.95
CA GLU A 49 2.10 1.34 13.65
C GLU A 49 1.78 2.35 12.54
N PHE A 50 2.73 2.58 11.64
CA PHE A 50 2.58 3.50 10.52
C PHE A 50 3.45 3.08 9.34
N SER A 51 3.05 3.50 8.14
CA SER A 51 3.86 3.40 6.92
C SER A 51 3.86 4.73 6.19
N ILE A 52 5.05 5.15 5.77
CA ILE A 52 5.28 6.40 5.04
C ILE A 52 5.50 6.08 3.55
N SER A 53 5.01 6.95 2.66
CA SER A 53 5.43 6.95 1.26
C SER A 53 5.47 8.36 0.69
N HIS A 54 6.21 8.52 -0.40
CA HIS A 54 6.35 9.79 -1.09
C HIS A 54 6.67 9.60 -2.58
N ALA A 55 6.04 10.44 -3.39
CA ALA A 55 6.39 10.70 -4.78
C ALA A 55 7.15 12.04 -4.87
N ARG A 56 7.37 12.56 -6.08
CA ARG A 56 8.09 13.84 -6.25
C ARG A 56 7.31 14.98 -5.58
N GLY A 57 6.04 15.16 -5.94
CA GLY A 57 5.21 16.29 -5.51
C GLY A 57 4.19 16.00 -4.42
N LEU A 58 4.18 14.78 -3.84
CA LEU A 58 3.24 14.39 -2.78
C LEU A 58 3.91 13.41 -1.83
N GLY A 59 3.70 13.58 -0.53
CA GLY A 59 4.06 12.59 0.48
C GLY A 59 2.91 12.34 1.42
N GLY A 60 3.03 11.30 2.23
CA GLY A 60 1.99 10.94 3.18
C GLY A 60 2.36 9.77 4.06
N PHE A 61 1.45 9.47 4.97
CA PHE A 61 1.51 8.30 5.81
C PHE A 61 0.14 7.66 5.91
N ALA A 62 0.15 6.36 6.24
CA ALA A 62 -0.98 5.67 6.81
C ALA A 62 -0.60 5.20 8.22
N ALA A 63 -1.53 5.24 9.16
CA ALA A 63 -1.28 4.84 10.54
C ALA A 63 -2.48 4.17 11.19
N ILE A 64 -2.19 3.35 12.19
CA ILE A 64 -3.17 2.69 13.05
C ILE A 64 -3.13 3.32 14.44
N GLY A 65 -4.31 3.64 14.97
CA GLY A 65 -4.46 4.18 16.32
C GLY A 65 -3.99 3.21 17.41
N THR A 66 -3.50 3.76 18.52
CA THR A 66 -2.85 3.02 19.62
C THR A 66 -3.77 2.13 20.45
N GLU A 67 -5.09 2.22 20.26
CA GLU A 67 -6.08 1.47 21.05
C GLU A 67 -6.31 0.04 20.53
N SER A 68 -5.77 -0.32 19.36
CA SER A 68 -5.94 -1.66 18.80
C SER A 68 -4.89 -2.64 19.36
N TRP A 69 -5.34 -3.54 20.23
CA TRP A 69 -4.50 -4.58 20.86
C TRP A 69 -3.86 -5.56 19.88
N SER A 70 -4.33 -5.61 18.63
CA SER A 70 -3.71 -6.36 17.54
C SER A 70 -3.06 -5.39 16.55
N MET A 71 -1.79 -5.05 16.73
CA MET A 71 -1.06 -4.22 15.76
C MET A 71 -0.95 -4.98 14.42
N VAL A 72 -1.81 -4.65 13.46
CA VAL A 72 -1.74 -5.24 12.12
C VAL A 72 -0.65 -4.52 11.35
N PRO A 73 0.45 -5.19 10.93
CA PRO A 73 1.48 -4.54 10.13
C PRO A 73 0.89 -3.86 8.89
N LEU A 74 1.29 -2.61 8.67
CA LEU A 74 0.72 -1.72 7.68
C LEU A 74 1.77 -1.36 6.63
N GLY A 75 1.34 -1.37 5.37
CA GLY A 75 2.10 -0.82 4.26
C GLY A 75 1.29 0.23 3.53
N PHE A 76 1.94 1.34 3.20
CA PHE A 76 1.36 2.43 2.44
C PHE A 76 2.30 2.87 1.34
N ASP A 77 1.73 3.12 0.17
CA ASP A 77 2.48 3.55 -0.98
C ASP A 77 1.77 4.62 -1.81
N ILE A 78 2.57 5.52 -2.40
CA ILE A 78 2.15 6.62 -3.28
C ILE A 78 3.08 6.60 -4.49
N GLU A 79 2.51 6.45 -5.69
CA GLU A 79 3.26 6.42 -6.95
C GLU A 79 2.69 7.38 -7.99
N GLU A 80 3.56 7.93 -8.84
CA GLU A 80 3.15 8.74 -9.98
C GLU A 80 2.70 7.85 -11.13
N SER A 81 1.49 8.09 -11.66
CA SER A 81 0.90 7.24 -12.72
C SER A 81 1.76 7.16 -13.99
N VAL A 82 2.58 8.18 -14.27
CA VAL A 82 3.42 8.29 -15.48
C VAL A 82 4.79 7.62 -15.34
N ARG A 83 5.14 7.11 -14.16
CA ARG A 83 6.56 6.86 -13.81
C ARG A 83 7.05 5.43 -14.04
N LEU A 84 6.21 4.52 -14.52
CA LEU A 84 6.69 3.15 -14.75
C LEU A 84 7.61 3.05 -15.96
N ARG A 85 8.90 2.89 -15.68
CA ARG A 85 9.91 2.61 -16.69
C ARG A 85 9.69 1.23 -17.32
N PRO A 86 9.98 1.04 -18.62
CA PRO A 86 9.77 -0.24 -19.30
C PRO A 86 10.52 -1.43 -18.68
N ASP A 87 11.73 -1.21 -18.14
CA ASP A 87 12.51 -2.23 -17.44
C ASP A 87 11.81 -2.74 -16.18
N LEU A 88 11.20 -1.84 -15.43
CA LEU A 88 10.44 -2.16 -14.24
C LEU A 88 9.17 -2.94 -14.60
N VAL A 89 8.45 -2.51 -15.64
CA VAL A 89 7.29 -3.23 -16.18
C VAL A 89 7.68 -4.65 -16.56
N ALA A 90 8.80 -4.85 -17.27
CA ALA A 90 9.26 -6.18 -17.65
C ALA A 90 9.54 -7.07 -16.43
N ARG A 91 10.23 -6.54 -15.41
CA ARG A 91 10.53 -7.28 -14.16
C ARG A 91 9.28 -7.68 -13.39
N ILE A 92 8.27 -6.81 -13.35
CA ILE A 92 7.00 -7.08 -12.66
C ILE A 92 6.15 -8.06 -13.48
N ALA A 93 6.11 -7.89 -14.80
CA ALA A 93 5.25 -8.67 -15.70
C ALA A 93 5.65 -10.15 -15.78
N VAL A 94 6.94 -10.47 -15.69
CA VAL A 94 7.44 -11.86 -15.73
C VAL A 94 6.90 -12.71 -14.58
N LYS A 95 6.53 -12.10 -13.45
CA LYS A 95 6.00 -12.79 -12.27
C LYS A 95 4.54 -12.41 -11.95
N LEU A 96 3.79 -11.97 -12.95
CA LEU A 96 2.34 -11.89 -12.82
C LEU A 96 1.80 -13.31 -12.95
N ASP A 97 1.49 -13.94 -11.82
CA ASP A 97 0.77 -15.21 -11.81
C ASP A 97 -0.63 -15.00 -12.45
N ASP A 98 -0.82 -15.54 -13.65
CA ASP A 98 -2.03 -15.96 -14.41
C ASP A 98 -3.42 -15.28 -14.28
N ALA A 99 -3.63 -14.22 -13.50
CA ALA A 99 -4.98 -13.70 -13.26
C ALA A 99 -5.07 -12.18 -13.05
N ARG A 100 -4.21 -11.38 -13.71
CA ARG A 100 -4.41 -9.92 -13.72
C ARG A 100 -5.75 -9.59 -14.37
N PRO A 101 -6.69 -8.88 -13.69
CA PRO A 101 -7.93 -8.45 -14.31
C PRO A 101 -7.68 -7.57 -15.54
N ALA A 102 -8.56 -7.69 -16.54
CA ALA A 102 -8.58 -6.75 -17.66
C ALA A 102 -8.83 -5.32 -17.13
N GLY A 103 -7.97 -4.38 -17.51
CA GLY A 103 -8.08 -2.97 -17.07
C GLY A 103 -7.21 -2.58 -15.86
N LEU A 104 -6.59 -3.54 -15.17
CA LEU A 104 -5.67 -3.21 -14.07
C LEU A 104 -4.33 -2.69 -14.62
N ASN A 105 -4.01 -1.44 -14.31
CA ASN A 105 -2.76 -0.80 -14.75
C ASN A 105 -1.54 -1.41 -14.03
N MET A 106 -0.40 -1.51 -14.72
CA MET A 106 0.87 -1.94 -14.14
C MET A 106 1.32 -1.10 -12.95
N SER A 107 0.97 0.18 -12.92
CA SER A 107 1.31 1.07 -11.81
C SER A 107 0.56 0.71 -10.53
N PHE A 108 -0.65 0.15 -10.64
CA PHE A 108 -1.35 -0.42 -9.48
C PHE A 108 -0.62 -1.65 -8.97
N ILE A 109 -0.15 -2.51 -9.86
CA ILE A 109 0.63 -3.70 -9.48
C ILE A 109 1.93 -3.29 -8.78
N TRP A 110 2.62 -2.27 -9.29
CA TRP A 110 3.83 -1.77 -8.67
C TRP A 110 3.56 -1.21 -7.27
N SER A 111 2.60 -0.29 -7.14
CA SER A 111 2.26 0.31 -5.86
C SER A 111 1.74 -0.71 -4.85
N ALA A 112 0.96 -1.70 -5.31
CA ALA A 112 0.52 -2.83 -4.49
C ALA A 112 1.69 -3.67 -3.97
N LYS A 113 2.69 -3.97 -4.80
CA LYS A 113 3.87 -4.71 -4.35
C LYS A 113 4.71 -3.89 -3.37
N GLU A 114 4.88 -2.58 -3.58
CA GLU A 114 5.63 -1.70 -2.68
C GLU A 114 4.95 -1.58 -1.31
N ALA A 115 3.63 -1.36 -1.28
CA ALA A 115 2.87 -1.38 -0.04
C ALA A 115 2.91 -2.77 0.64
N SER A 116 2.79 -3.86 -0.11
CA SER A 116 2.89 -5.22 0.45
C SER A 116 4.28 -5.46 1.07
N PHE A 117 5.33 -5.00 0.41
CA PHE A 117 6.71 -5.10 0.90
C PHE A 117 6.86 -4.38 2.24
N LYS A 118 6.33 -3.15 2.34
CA LYS A 118 6.32 -2.36 3.58
C LYS A 118 5.51 -3.02 4.70
N ALA A 119 4.34 -3.59 4.37
CA ALA A 119 3.47 -4.28 5.33
C ALA A 119 4.11 -5.55 5.91
N LEU A 120 4.96 -6.24 5.16
CA LEU A 120 5.57 -7.49 5.64
C LEU A 120 6.56 -7.23 6.79
N HIS A 121 7.51 -6.31 6.55
CA HIS A 121 8.67 -5.90 7.38
C HIS A 121 9.40 -7.02 8.17
N GLY A 122 10.67 -6.79 8.53
CA GLY A 122 11.46 -7.79 9.27
C GLY A 122 11.65 -9.10 8.49
N ASP A 123 11.56 -10.24 9.18
CA ASP A 123 11.90 -11.57 8.64
C ASP A 123 10.96 -12.06 7.52
N ASP A 124 9.74 -11.52 7.47
CA ASP A 124 8.75 -11.87 6.46
C ASP A 124 8.89 -11.05 5.16
N GLN A 125 9.73 -10.02 5.17
CA GLN A 125 9.97 -9.19 3.99
C GLN A 125 10.95 -9.91 3.05
N PRO A 126 10.56 -10.22 1.79
CA PRO A 126 11.44 -10.90 0.87
C PRO A 126 12.64 -10.01 0.50
N SER A 127 13.75 -10.60 0.07
CA SER A 127 14.94 -9.83 -0.36
C SER A 127 14.70 -8.97 -1.61
N VAL A 128 13.69 -9.32 -2.41
CA VAL A 128 13.30 -8.59 -3.61
C VAL A 128 11.79 -8.47 -3.70
N ILE A 129 11.29 -7.29 -4.09
CA ILE A 129 9.86 -7.02 -4.28
C ILE A 129 9.16 -7.96 -5.26
N THR A 130 9.92 -8.52 -6.22
CA THR A 130 9.39 -9.52 -7.15
C THR A 130 9.11 -10.88 -6.50
N GLY A 131 9.51 -11.09 -5.25
CA GLY A 131 9.16 -12.26 -4.44
C GLY A 131 7.75 -12.20 -3.84
N ILE A 132 7.03 -11.10 -4.05
CA ILE A 132 5.63 -10.93 -3.63
C ILE A 132 4.71 -11.30 -4.78
N SER A 133 3.83 -12.28 -4.60
CA SER A 133 2.75 -12.60 -5.54
C SER A 133 1.47 -11.86 -5.14
N LEU A 134 0.80 -11.26 -6.13
CA LEU A 134 -0.49 -10.58 -5.94
C LEU A 134 -1.59 -11.38 -6.63
N ARG A 135 -2.64 -11.74 -5.90
CA ARG A 135 -3.69 -12.68 -6.33
C ARG A 135 -5.05 -12.20 -5.85
N GLN A 136 -6.11 -12.92 -6.26
CA GLN A 136 -7.49 -12.71 -5.79
C GLN A 136 -7.95 -11.25 -5.93
N TRP A 137 -7.69 -10.67 -7.10
CA TRP A 137 -8.10 -9.31 -7.38
C TRP A 137 -9.62 -9.19 -7.47
N HIS A 138 -10.18 -8.17 -6.82
CA HIS A 138 -11.61 -7.88 -6.85
C HIS A 138 -11.83 -6.37 -7.01
N GLU A 139 -12.64 -5.96 -7.99
CA GLU A 139 -12.99 -4.55 -8.17
C GLU A 139 -14.08 -4.18 -7.16
N LEU A 140 -13.76 -3.30 -6.22
CA LEU A 140 -14.70 -2.80 -5.20
C LEU A 140 -15.62 -1.73 -5.82
N GLU A 141 -15.01 -0.88 -6.64
CA GLU A 141 -15.67 0.14 -7.44
C GLU A 141 -14.75 0.49 -8.62
N LYS A 142 -15.26 1.19 -9.64
CA LYS A 142 -14.51 1.51 -10.85
C LYS A 142 -13.15 2.15 -10.51
N GLY A 143 -12.07 1.43 -10.77
CA GLY A 143 -10.70 1.90 -10.49
C GLY A 143 -10.23 1.78 -9.04
N VAL A 144 -10.98 1.07 -8.18
CA VAL A 144 -10.62 0.70 -6.81
C VAL A 144 -10.61 -0.82 -6.70
N TRP A 145 -9.45 -1.38 -6.38
CA TRP A 145 -9.25 -2.82 -6.41
C TRP A 145 -8.71 -3.33 -5.09
N GLU A 146 -9.34 -4.38 -4.58
CA GLU A 146 -8.77 -5.25 -3.55
C GLU A 146 -7.85 -6.28 -4.19
N PHE A 147 -6.83 -6.71 -3.45
CA PHE A 147 -6.00 -7.86 -3.77
C PHE A 147 -5.51 -8.56 -2.50
N HIS A 148 -5.06 -9.81 -2.65
CA HIS A 148 -4.32 -10.55 -1.65
C HIS A 148 -2.85 -10.65 -2.05
N PHE A 149 -1.94 -10.55 -1.07
CA PHE A 149 -0.51 -10.71 -1.30
C PHE A 149 0.06 -11.87 -0.51
N TYR A 150 1.10 -12.48 -1.06
CA TYR A 150 1.84 -13.60 -0.49
C TYR A 150 3.33 -13.41 -0.78
N ALA A 151 4.20 -13.63 0.21
CA ALA A 151 5.63 -13.54 0.06
C ALA A 151 6.32 -14.85 0.44
N GLY A 152 7.23 -15.31 -0.42
CA GLY A 152 7.99 -16.54 -0.19
C GLY A 152 7.12 -17.80 -0.19
N GLU A 153 7.64 -18.87 0.41
CA GLU A 153 6.97 -20.17 0.54
C GLU A 153 6.13 -20.30 1.83
N SER A 154 6.25 -19.31 2.72
CA SER A 154 5.54 -19.29 4.00
C SER A 154 4.12 -18.79 3.80
N LEU A 155 3.13 -19.61 4.19
CA LEU A 155 1.74 -19.19 4.27
C LEU A 155 1.53 -18.05 5.29
N TYR A 156 2.52 -17.80 6.16
CA TYR A 156 2.45 -16.80 7.21
C TYR A 156 2.80 -15.37 6.75
N SER A 157 3.41 -15.25 5.58
CA SER A 157 3.86 -13.97 5.03
C SER A 157 2.85 -13.50 3.99
N SER A 158 1.61 -13.29 4.43
CA SER A 158 0.48 -12.94 3.55
C SER A 158 -0.38 -11.81 4.12
N GLY A 159 -1.21 -11.24 3.27
CA GLY A 159 -2.18 -10.24 3.68
C GLY A 159 -3.11 -9.84 2.55
N PHE A 160 -3.77 -8.70 2.73
CA PHE A 160 -4.59 -8.09 1.67
C PHE A 160 -4.29 -6.60 1.58
N GLY A 161 -4.68 -6.01 0.46
CA GLY A 161 -4.55 -4.59 0.26
C GLY A 161 -5.60 -4.03 -0.68
N VAL A 162 -5.62 -2.71 -0.76
CA VAL A 162 -6.47 -1.95 -1.67
C VAL A 162 -5.58 -1.00 -2.47
N VAL A 163 -5.81 -0.91 -3.77
CA VAL A 163 -5.23 0.12 -4.65
C VAL A 163 -6.32 0.99 -5.23
N TRP A 164 -6.00 2.26 -5.41
CA TRP A 164 -6.86 3.20 -6.10
C TRP A 164 -6.04 4.31 -6.77
N SER A 165 -6.67 5.04 -7.69
CA SER A 165 -6.04 6.21 -8.32
C SER A 165 -6.76 7.48 -7.92
N GLU A 166 -5.98 8.49 -7.55
CA GLU A 166 -6.43 9.88 -7.60
C GLU A 166 -5.41 10.64 -8.45
N PRO A 167 -5.64 10.78 -9.77
CA PRO A 167 -4.66 11.35 -10.69
C PRO A 167 -4.09 12.68 -10.19
N PRO A 168 -2.76 12.88 -10.29
CA PRO A 168 -1.80 12.07 -11.04
C PRO A 168 -1.25 10.85 -10.28
N TYR A 169 -1.72 10.58 -9.07
CA TYR A 169 -1.13 9.58 -8.18
C TYR A 169 -1.93 8.27 -8.11
N GLN A 170 -1.22 7.24 -7.70
CA GLN A 170 -1.75 5.94 -7.33
C GLN A 170 -1.37 5.65 -5.90
N PHE A 171 -2.29 5.00 -5.20
CA PHE A 171 -2.17 4.74 -3.79
C PHE A 171 -2.37 3.26 -3.54
N SER A 172 -1.68 2.75 -2.55
CA SER A 172 -1.91 1.41 -2.04
C SER A 172 -1.85 1.38 -0.52
N LEU A 173 -2.76 0.62 0.09
CA LEU A 173 -2.74 0.26 1.50
C LEU A 173 -2.73 -1.26 1.62
N CYS A 174 -1.85 -1.80 2.47
CA CYS A 174 -1.69 -3.23 2.70
C CYS A 174 -1.70 -3.54 4.19
N PHE A 175 -2.32 -4.66 4.53
CA PHE A 175 -2.44 -5.16 5.89
C PHE A 175 -1.98 -6.61 5.91
N ARG A 176 -0.95 -6.89 6.70
CA ARG A 176 -0.48 -8.26 6.88
C ARG A 176 -1.42 -9.04 7.80
N THR A 177 -1.81 -10.23 7.41
CA THR A 177 -2.57 -11.12 8.28
C THR A 177 -1.64 -11.68 9.36
N ARG A 178 -2.02 -11.52 10.62
CA ARG A 178 -1.40 -12.28 11.71
C ARG A 178 -2.02 -13.66 11.72
N HIS A 179 -1.21 -14.68 11.52
CA HIS A 179 -1.60 -16.06 11.81
C HIS A 179 -1.25 -16.32 13.27
N SER A 180 -2.26 -16.64 14.06
CA SER A 180 -2.14 -17.03 15.47
C SER A 180 -1.55 -18.41 15.62
#